data_AF-A0A016T6S6-F1
#
_entry.id   AF-A0A016T6S6-F1
#
_cell.length_a   1.000
_cell.length_b   1.000
_cell.length_c   1.000
_cell.angle_alpha   90.00
_cell.angle_beta   90.00
_cell.angle_gamma   90.00
#
_symmetry.space_group_name_H-M   'P 1'
#
loop_
_entity.id
_entity.type
_entity.pdbx_description
1 polymer ?
#
loop_
_entity_poly.entity_id
_entity_poly.type
_entity_poly.pdbx_seq_one_letter_code
_entity_poly.pdbx_strand_id
1 'polypeptide(L)'
;MGLAPYEFKQVGVTDGSNGPISVAWLRPFFHHDNTHPSFPGTCLEQSTHELGDIHGSFKCRCQQPCNQTIYTMSYSEAIWPSQSLNITLGTCEEEPEICNEQYQENAAMLEVFYEALNFETLTESEAYGVVKMLADFGGQLGLWSGVSFMTCCEFVCLGCELLYMVIMHHWKKYKFKKHEEDNNFQ
;
A
#
# COMPACT_ATOMS: atom_id res chain seq x y z
N MET A 1 -12.37 -1.57 -29.02
CA MET A 1 -11.01 -1.40 -28.48
C MET A 1 -10.35 -2.76 -28.51
N GLY A 2 -9.79 -3.12 -29.67
CA GLY A 2 -9.02 -4.35 -29.81
C GLY A 2 -7.65 -4.09 -29.22
N LEU A 3 -7.24 -4.90 -28.25
CA LEU A 3 -5.84 -4.97 -27.82
C LEU A 3 -5.00 -5.28 -29.07
N ALA A 4 -3.98 -4.48 -29.35
CA ALA A 4 -3.04 -4.78 -30.42
C ALA A 4 -2.43 -6.17 -30.14
N PRO A 5 -2.31 -7.04 -31.16
CA PRO A 5 -1.67 -8.33 -30.98
C PRO A 5 -0.18 -8.08 -30.74
N TYR A 6 0.25 -8.25 -29.50
CA TYR A 6 1.65 -8.46 -29.18
C TYR A 6 1.99 -9.91 -29.56
N GLU A 7 3.08 -10.15 -30.26
CA GLU A 7 3.61 -11.51 -30.41
C GLU A 7 4.79 -11.65 -29.44
N PHE A 8 4.57 -12.39 -28.34
CA PHE A 8 5.68 -12.81 -27.48
C PHE A 8 6.33 -14.04 -28.10
N LYS A 9 7.54 -13.89 -28.64
CA LYS A 9 8.37 -15.06 -28.94
C LYS A 9 9.24 -15.35 -27.74
N GLN A 10 8.79 -16.29 -26.90
CA GLN A 10 9.59 -16.81 -25.79
C GLN A 10 10.79 -17.57 -26.36
N VAL A 11 12.01 -17.08 -26.13
CA VAL A 11 13.23 -17.86 -26.33
C VAL A 11 13.55 -18.50 -24.99
N GLY A 12 13.12 -19.74 -24.81
CA GLY A 12 13.38 -20.50 -23.59
C GLY A 12 14.86 -20.88 -23.48
N VAL A 13 15.45 -20.64 -22.31
CA VAL A 13 16.54 -21.48 -21.76
C VAL A 13 16.21 -21.77 -20.30
N THR A 14 16.62 -22.96 -19.88
CA THR A 14 16.13 -23.83 -18.82
C THR A 14 16.38 -23.36 -17.38
N ASP A 15 15.35 -23.57 -16.54
CA ASP A 15 15.30 -23.92 -15.11
C ASP A 15 16.31 -23.28 -14.13
N GLY A 16 15.82 -22.35 -13.29
CA GLY A 16 16.49 -21.91 -12.07
C GLY A 16 16.10 -20.51 -11.59
N SER A 17 15.12 -20.42 -10.67
CA SER A 17 14.68 -19.30 -9.79
C SER A 17 14.72 -17.82 -10.26
N ASN A 18 15.03 -17.55 -11.52
CA ASN A 18 15.05 -16.24 -12.17
C ASN A 18 14.11 -16.33 -13.38
N GLY A 19 13.19 -15.36 -13.51
CA GLY A 19 12.19 -15.36 -14.58
C GLY A 19 12.80 -15.35 -15.99
N PRO A 20 12.10 -15.87 -17.02
CA PRO A 20 12.65 -15.96 -18.38
C PRO A 20 12.83 -14.58 -19.04
N ILE A 21 13.97 -14.40 -19.72
CA ILE A 21 14.29 -13.21 -20.51
C ILE A 21 13.29 -13.10 -21.67
N SER A 22 12.59 -11.97 -21.74
CA SER A 22 11.62 -11.68 -22.80
C SER A 22 12.17 -10.58 -23.70
N VAL A 23 12.51 -10.93 -24.95
CA VAL A 23 12.91 -9.97 -25.97
C VAL A 23 11.65 -9.37 -26.59
N ALA A 24 11.44 -8.07 -26.44
CA ALA A 24 10.29 -7.35 -26.98
C ALA A 24 10.72 -6.48 -28.16
N TRP A 25 10.03 -6.63 -29.29
CA TRP A 25 10.22 -5.79 -30.47
C TRP A 25 9.12 -4.74 -30.52
N LEU A 26 9.49 -3.47 -30.40
CA LEU A 26 8.56 -2.35 -30.57
C LEU A 26 8.46 -2.04 -32.07
N ARG A 27 7.32 -2.34 -32.71
CA ARG A 27 7.00 -1.71 -34.00
C ARG A 27 6.46 -0.31 -33.74
N PRO A 28 7.08 0.76 -34.29
CA PRO A 28 6.48 2.08 -34.27
C PRO A 28 5.51 2.16 -35.45
N PHE A 29 4.22 1.90 -35.23
CA PHE A 29 3.17 2.33 -36.15
C PHE A 29 2.01 2.91 -35.34
N PHE A 30 2.20 4.16 -34.89
CA PHE A 30 1.07 5.02 -34.60
C PHE A 30 0.35 5.30 -35.92
N HIS A 31 -0.79 4.66 -36.15
CA HIS A 31 -1.68 5.04 -37.23
C HIS A 31 -2.36 6.36 -36.82
N HIS A 32 -1.92 7.45 -37.45
CA HIS A 32 -2.51 8.78 -37.25
C HIS A 32 -3.87 8.82 -37.97
N ASP A 33 -4.92 8.33 -37.31
CA ASP A 33 -6.28 8.40 -37.85
C ASP A 33 -6.83 9.83 -37.68
N ASN A 34 -7.02 10.52 -38.82
CA ASN A 34 -7.52 11.90 -38.90
C ASN A 34 -9.04 11.98 -39.12
N THR A 35 -9.79 10.91 -38.88
CA THR A 35 -11.17 10.80 -39.37
C THR A 35 -12.23 11.34 -38.40
N HIS A 36 -11.97 12.48 -37.74
CA HIS A 36 -13.00 13.25 -37.03
C HIS A 36 -12.83 14.77 -37.26
N PRO A 37 -13.80 15.46 -37.90
CA PRO A 37 -13.70 16.89 -38.24
C PRO A 37 -14.17 17.79 -37.08
N SER A 38 -13.79 17.45 -35.85
CA SER A 38 -13.96 18.29 -34.67
C SER A 38 -12.61 18.38 -33.98
N PHE A 39 -11.97 19.54 -34.11
CA PHE A 39 -10.67 19.93 -33.56
C PHE A 39 -10.39 19.22 -32.21
N PRO A 40 -9.64 18.09 -32.19
CA PRO A 40 -9.54 17.25 -31.00
C PRO A 40 -8.60 17.86 -29.93
N GLY A 41 -7.77 18.84 -30.32
CA GLY A 41 -6.86 19.53 -29.41
C GLY A 41 -7.57 20.46 -28.42
N THR A 42 -8.66 21.12 -28.82
CA THR A 42 -9.32 22.13 -27.96
C THR A 42 -10.05 21.49 -26.78
N CYS A 43 -10.60 20.29 -26.94
CA CYS A 43 -11.25 19.56 -25.85
C CYS A 43 -10.24 19.01 -24.83
N LEU A 44 -9.10 18.49 -25.32
CA LEU A 44 -8.03 18.02 -24.45
C LEU A 44 -7.37 19.18 -23.70
N GLU A 45 -7.09 20.29 -24.38
CA GLU A 45 -6.50 21.49 -23.78
C GLU A 45 -7.44 22.11 -22.74
N GLN A 46 -8.74 22.22 -23.04
CA GLN A 46 -9.74 22.70 -22.09
C GLN A 46 -9.87 21.76 -20.88
N SER A 47 -9.94 20.45 -21.10
CA SER A 47 -10.01 19.48 -20.00
C SER A 47 -8.76 19.52 -19.12
N THR A 48 -7.57 19.65 -19.72
CA THR A 48 -6.29 19.74 -18.99
C THR A 48 -6.18 21.05 -18.22
N HIS A 49 -6.71 22.16 -18.76
CA HIS A 49 -6.75 23.46 -18.10
C HIS A 49 -7.72 23.47 -16.90
N GLU A 50 -8.90 22.85 -17.02
CA GLU A 50 -9.82 22.69 -15.89
C GLU A 50 -9.28 21.74 -14.80
N LEU A 51 -8.48 20.74 -15.20
CA LEU A 51 -7.84 19.79 -14.29
C LEU A 51 -6.60 20.38 -13.57
N GLY A 52 -5.91 21.31 -14.22
CA GLY A 52 -4.70 21.97 -13.72
C GLY A 52 -4.96 23.20 -12.84
N ASP A 53 -6.20 23.66 -12.75
CA ASP A 53 -6.57 24.79 -11.88
C ASP A 53 -6.59 24.35 -10.40
N ILE A 54 -6.17 25.25 -9.51
CA ILE A 54 -6.06 25.02 -8.06
C ILE A 54 -7.45 24.75 -7.43
N HIS A 55 -8.50 25.24 -8.08
CA HIS A 55 -9.91 25.01 -7.76
C HIS A 55 -10.58 23.94 -8.64
N GLY A 56 -9.80 23.22 -9.44
CA GLY A 56 -10.26 22.11 -10.27
C GLY A 56 -10.93 21.05 -9.41
N SER A 57 -12.27 21.01 -9.46
CA SER A 57 -13.07 20.07 -8.69
C SER A 57 -12.96 18.67 -9.27
N PHE A 58 -11.87 17.98 -8.94
CA PHE A 58 -11.86 16.53 -9.03
C PHE A 58 -12.97 16.00 -8.10
N LYS A 59 -14.00 15.38 -8.67
CA LYS A 59 -14.94 14.54 -7.92
C LYS A 59 -14.28 13.30 -7.30
N CYS A 60 -12.98 13.10 -7.53
CA CYS A 60 -12.22 11.96 -7.04
C CYS A 60 -11.40 12.37 -5.80
N ARG A 61 -11.71 11.78 -4.64
CA ARG A 61 -10.83 11.82 -3.46
C ARG A 61 -9.68 10.84 -3.69
N CYS A 62 -8.61 11.30 -4.34
CA CYS A 62 -7.40 10.52 -4.53
C CYS A 62 -6.54 10.61 -3.26
N GLN A 63 -6.71 9.67 -2.35
CA GLN A 63 -5.86 9.54 -1.16
C GLN A 63 -4.66 8.65 -1.48
N GLN A 64 -3.50 8.96 -0.91
CA GLN A 64 -2.30 8.16 -1.12
C GLN A 64 -2.50 6.75 -0.52
N PRO A 65 -2.13 5.68 -1.25
CA PRO A 65 -2.26 4.32 -0.74
C PRO A 65 -1.30 4.07 0.43
N CYS A 66 -1.75 3.33 1.44
CA CYS A 66 -0.93 2.98 2.61
C CYS A 66 0.18 1.94 2.30
N ASN A 67 0.03 1.20 1.20
CA ASN A 67 1.01 0.22 0.74
C ASN A 67 1.42 0.56 -0.69
N GLN A 68 2.69 0.89 -0.86
CA GLN A 68 3.25 1.25 -2.14
C GLN A 68 4.66 0.66 -2.27
N THR A 69 4.88 -0.09 -3.35
CA THR A 69 6.19 -0.61 -3.71
C THR A 69 6.76 0.25 -4.82
N ILE A 70 7.92 0.86 -4.59
CA ILE A 70 8.62 1.69 -5.57
C ILE A 70 9.89 0.97 -6.00
N TYR A 71 10.09 0.84 -7.31
CA TYR A 71 11.30 0.26 -7.90
C TYR A 71 12.17 1.39 -8.44
N THR A 72 13.33 1.61 -7.82
CA THR A 72 14.35 2.52 -8.35
C THR A 72 15.13 1.81 -9.44
N MET A 73 15.15 2.38 -10.65
CA MET A 73 15.79 1.77 -11.81
C MET A 73 17.10 2.48 -12.16
N SER A 74 18.16 1.71 -12.32
CA SER A 74 19.45 2.13 -12.88
C SER A 74 19.62 1.49 -14.26
N TYR A 75 20.11 2.25 -15.23
CA TYR A 75 20.23 1.81 -16.62
C TYR A 75 21.69 1.86 -17.07
N SER A 76 22.13 0.82 -17.77
CA SER A 76 23.40 0.76 -18.49
C SER A 76 23.19 0.19 -19.89
N GLU A 77 23.94 0.71 -20.84
CA GLU A 77 23.85 0.34 -22.26
C GLU A 77 25.22 -0.07 -22.79
N ALA A 78 25.23 -1.11 -23.62
CA ALA A 78 26.42 -1.64 -24.27
C ALA A 78 26.09 -2.04 -25.71
N ILE A 79 27.09 -1.96 -26.59
CA ILE A 79 26.95 -2.38 -27.99
C ILE A 79 26.77 -3.90 -28.03
N TRP A 80 25.67 -4.33 -28.63
CA TRP A 80 25.35 -5.72 -28.87
C TRP A 80 24.78 -5.87 -30.28
N PRO A 81 25.10 -6.94 -31.04
CA PRO A 81 26.09 -7.99 -30.78
C PRO A 81 27.54 -7.52 -31.01
N SER A 82 28.53 -8.19 -30.40
CA SER A 82 29.94 -7.85 -30.68
C SER A 82 30.35 -8.36 -32.07
N GLN A 83 31.22 -7.62 -32.78
CA GLN A 83 31.69 -7.99 -34.12
C GLN A 83 32.40 -9.36 -34.16
N SER A 84 32.92 -9.83 -33.02
CA SER A 84 33.58 -11.12 -32.87
C SER A 84 32.64 -12.30 -32.59
N LEU A 85 31.39 -12.03 -32.18
CA LEU A 85 30.42 -13.04 -31.82
C LEU A 85 29.45 -13.26 -32.99
N ASN A 86 29.60 -14.39 -33.67
CA ASN A 86 28.65 -14.82 -34.68
C ASN A 86 27.45 -15.49 -33.97
N ILE A 87 26.48 -14.67 -33.55
CA ILE A 87 25.33 -15.14 -32.76
C ILE A 87 24.23 -15.61 -33.71
N THR A 88 24.02 -16.92 -33.80
CA THR A 88 22.80 -17.52 -34.38
C THR A 88 21.64 -17.39 -33.39
N LEU A 89 21.16 -16.16 -33.15
CA LEU A 89 20.03 -15.91 -32.26
C LEU A 89 18.69 -16.13 -33.00
N GLY A 90 18.28 -17.39 -33.12
CA GLY A 90 17.05 -17.77 -33.83
C GLY A 90 17.30 -18.28 -35.25
N THR A 91 16.19 -18.55 -35.96
CA THR A 91 16.17 -19.14 -37.30
C THR A 91 16.49 -18.09 -38.36
N CYS A 92 17.73 -17.61 -38.40
CA CYS A 92 18.21 -16.86 -39.55
C CYS A 92 18.55 -17.85 -40.66
N GLU A 93 17.83 -17.81 -41.77
CA GLU A 93 18.04 -18.70 -42.92
C GLU A 93 19.16 -18.18 -43.86
N GLU A 94 19.63 -16.95 -43.63
CA GLU A 94 20.66 -16.28 -44.43
C GLU A 94 22.07 -16.39 -43.82
N GLU A 95 23.08 -15.88 -44.55
CA GLU A 95 24.48 -15.91 -44.12
C GLU A 95 24.67 -15.10 -42.82
N PRO A 96 25.49 -15.58 -41.87
CA PRO A 96 25.66 -14.95 -40.55
C PRO A 96 26.06 -13.46 -40.57
N GLU A 97 26.75 -12.99 -41.61
CA GLU A 97 27.18 -11.59 -41.71
C GLU A 97 25.98 -10.65 -41.91
N ILE A 98 25.06 -11.00 -42.82
CA ILE A 98 23.83 -10.24 -43.09
C ILE A 98 22.91 -10.25 -41.86
N CYS A 99 22.88 -11.40 -41.18
CA CYS A 99 22.10 -11.54 -39.97
C CYS A 99 22.62 -10.64 -38.84
N ASN A 100 23.93 -10.46 -38.73
CA ASN A 100 24.57 -9.60 -37.75
C ASN A 100 24.22 -8.12 -37.99
N GLU A 101 24.28 -7.65 -39.25
CA GLU A 101 23.84 -6.30 -39.63
C GLU A 101 22.37 -6.07 -39.28
N GLN A 102 21.51 -7.04 -39.60
CA GLN A 102 20.08 -6.97 -39.29
C GLN A 102 19.80 -6.91 -37.79
N TYR A 103 20.56 -7.65 -36.98
CA TYR A 103 20.45 -7.58 -35.52
C TYR A 103 21.01 -6.27 -34.95
N GLN A 104 22.07 -5.70 -35.52
CA GLN A 104 22.59 -4.40 -35.07
C GLN A 104 21.61 -3.25 -35.32
N GLU A 105 20.87 -3.28 -36.42
CA GLU A 105 19.95 -2.19 -36.76
C GLU A 105 18.57 -2.33 -36.10
N ASN A 106 18.11 -3.56 -35.86
CA ASN A 106 16.74 -3.79 -35.41
C ASN A 106 16.64 -4.35 -33.99
N ALA A 107 17.66 -5.06 -33.49
CA ALA A 107 17.57 -5.81 -32.25
C ALA A 107 18.10 -5.04 -31.04
N ALA A 108 17.47 -5.29 -29.89
CA ALA A 108 17.97 -4.83 -28.60
C ALA A 108 17.91 -5.99 -27.59
N MET A 109 19.00 -6.16 -26.85
CA MET A 109 19.06 -7.08 -25.73
C MET A 109 18.75 -6.31 -24.45
N LEU A 110 17.72 -6.75 -23.71
CA LEU A 110 17.34 -6.18 -22.42
C LEU A 110 17.58 -7.21 -21.32
N GLU A 111 18.44 -6.86 -20.37
CA GLU A 111 18.68 -7.64 -19.17
C GLU A 111 18.15 -6.87 -17.95
N VAL A 112 17.21 -7.47 -17.22
CA VAL A 112 16.63 -6.89 -16.00
C VAL A 112 17.08 -7.73 -14.82
N PHE A 113 17.88 -7.14 -13.95
CA PHE A 113 18.40 -7.79 -12.77
C PHE A 113 18.30 -6.85 -11.56
N TYR A 114 18.31 -7.44 -10.37
CA TYR A 114 18.42 -6.66 -9.12
C TYR A 114 19.88 -6.32 -8.85
N GLU A 115 20.17 -5.05 -8.57
CA GLU A 115 21.52 -4.60 -8.22
C GLU A 115 22.03 -5.26 -6.94
N ALA A 116 21.15 -5.44 -5.95
CA ALA A 116 21.42 -6.18 -4.73
C ALA A 116 20.16 -6.95 -4.27
N LEU A 117 20.33 -8.05 -3.53
CA LEU A 117 19.22 -8.82 -2.92
C LEU A 117 18.62 -8.13 -1.67
N ASN A 118 19.02 -6.89 -1.39
CA ASN A 118 18.52 -6.13 -0.26
C ASN A 118 17.35 -5.26 -0.71
N PHE A 119 16.24 -5.32 0.01
CA PHE A 119 15.09 -4.45 -0.18
C PHE A 119 14.94 -3.54 1.03
N GLU A 120 14.65 -2.26 0.79
CA GLU A 120 14.35 -1.31 1.86
C GLU A 120 12.84 -1.27 2.09
N THR A 121 12.42 -1.44 3.35
CA THR A 121 11.02 -1.33 3.75
C THR A 121 10.86 -0.17 4.72
N LEU A 122 10.01 0.79 4.37
CA LEU A 122 9.64 1.90 5.24
C LEU A 122 8.27 1.61 5.83
N THR A 123 8.22 1.34 7.13
CA THR A 123 6.96 1.10 7.85
C THR A 123 6.67 2.24 8.82
N GLU A 124 5.48 2.81 8.72
CA GLU A 124 4.98 3.78 9.69
C GLU A 124 4.19 3.04 10.77
N SER A 125 4.50 3.34 12.03
CA SER A 125 3.80 2.80 13.20
C SER A 125 3.33 3.95 14.08
N GLU A 126 2.29 3.71 14.87
CA GLU A 126 1.75 4.72 15.78
C GLU A 126 2.83 5.18 16.78
N ALA A 127 3.08 6.50 16.82
CA ALA A 127 4.07 7.07 17.74
C ALA A 127 3.69 6.80 19.21
N TYR A 128 2.38 6.84 19.50
CA TYR A 128 1.82 6.70 20.84
C TYR A 128 0.61 5.76 20.86
N GLY A 129 0.88 4.48 21.14
CA GLY A 129 -0.17 3.49 21.35
C GLY A 129 -0.76 3.54 22.75
N VAL A 130 -1.90 2.88 22.94
CA VAL A 130 -2.61 2.77 24.23
C VAL A 130 -1.74 2.21 25.35
N VAL A 131 -0.79 1.34 25.01
CA VAL A 131 0.15 0.74 25.98
C VAL A 131 1.11 1.79 26.53
N LYS A 132 1.66 2.64 25.67
CA LYS A 132 2.54 3.75 26.09
C LYS A 132 1.78 4.78 26.91
N MET A 133 0.54 5.07 26.52
CA MET A 133 -0.36 5.92 27.28
C MET A 133 -0.57 5.41 28.72
N LEU A 134 -0.96 4.15 28.87
CA LEU A 134 -1.19 3.56 30.19
C LEU A 134 0.10 3.47 31.01
N ALA A 135 1.24 3.23 30.36
CA ALA A 135 2.54 3.22 31.03
C ALA A 135 2.91 4.61 31.60
N ASP A 136 2.69 5.68 30.84
CA ASP A 136 2.98 7.05 31.30
C ASP A 136 2.01 7.48 32.42
N PHE A 137 0.71 7.20 32.27
CA PHE A 137 -0.27 7.47 33.32
C PHE A 137 0.05 6.69 34.61
N GLY A 138 0.31 5.39 34.51
CA GLY A 138 0.66 4.56 35.65
C GLY A 138 1.99 4.97 36.29
N GLY A 139 2.99 5.33 35.48
CA GLY A 139 4.28 5.81 35.93
C GLY A 139 4.18 7.12 36.71
N GLN A 140 3.42 8.09 36.20
CA GLN A 140 3.22 9.36 36.88
C GLN A 140 2.38 9.21 38.16
N LEU A 141 1.28 8.45 38.12
CA LEU A 141 0.45 8.22 39.31
C LEU A 141 1.18 7.42 40.40
N GLY A 142 1.99 6.44 40.00
CA GLY A 142 2.84 5.67 40.90
C GLY A 142 3.96 6.50 41.52
N LEU A 143 4.58 7.40 40.75
CA LEU A 143 5.68 8.25 41.23
C LEU A 143 5.20 9.36 42.19
N TRP A 144 4.12 10.06 41.86
CA TRP A 144 3.67 11.22 42.64
C TRP A 144 2.74 10.85 43.80
N SER A 145 1.87 9.87 43.62
CA SER A 145 0.84 9.52 44.60
C SER A 145 1.06 8.14 45.24
N GLY A 146 2.03 7.35 44.76
CA GLY A 146 2.25 5.98 45.23
C GLY A 146 1.08 5.03 44.94
N VAL A 147 0.14 5.45 44.08
CA VAL A 147 -1.08 4.69 43.79
C VAL A 147 -0.75 3.59 42.79
N SER A 148 -1.16 2.37 43.12
CA SER A 148 -0.99 1.19 42.27
C SER A 148 -2.34 0.63 41.83
N PHE A 149 -2.31 -0.31 40.88
CA PHE A 149 -3.51 -1.06 40.47
C PHE A 149 -4.18 -1.77 41.66
N MET A 150 -3.39 -2.30 42.59
CA MET A 150 -3.89 -2.95 43.81
C MET A 150 -4.66 -1.98 44.70
N THR A 151 -4.15 -0.75 44.84
CA THR A 151 -4.81 0.32 45.60
C THR A 151 -6.15 0.71 44.96
N CYS A 152 -6.21 0.75 43.61
CA CYS A 152 -7.46 1.03 42.89
C CYS A 152 -8.51 -0.07 43.12
N CYS A 153 -8.12 -1.34 43.06
CA CYS A 153 -8.99 -2.47 43.37
C CYS A 153 -9.54 -2.41 44.80
N GLU A 154 -8.71 -2.05 45.77
CA GLU A 154 -9.13 -1.89 47.16
C GLU A 154 -10.19 -0.80 47.33
N PHE A 155 -9.99 0.38 46.70
CA PHE A 155 -10.99 1.46 46.68
C PHE A 155 -12.32 1.02 46.06
N VAL A 156 -12.30 0.24 44.99
CA VAL A 156 -13.52 -0.29 44.35
C VAL A 156 -14.24 -1.27 45.28
N CYS A 157 -13.51 -2.20 45.90
CA CYS A 157 -14.09 -3.15 46.85
C CYS A 157 -14.70 -2.45 48.06
N LEU A 158 -13.96 -1.53 48.69
CA LEU A 158 -14.44 -0.71 49.80
C LEU A 158 -15.67 0.12 49.40
N GLY A 159 -15.66 0.71 48.20
CA GLY A 159 -16.80 1.44 47.65
C GLY A 159 -18.04 0.55 47.50
N CYS A 160 -17.88 -0.64 46.93
CA CYS A 160 -18.95 -1.62 46.80
C CYS A 160 -19.51 -2.07 48.17
N GLU A 161 -18.65 -2.33 49.15
CA GLU A 161 -19.07 -2.71 50.50
C GLU A 161 -19.82 -1.58 51.22
N LEU A 162 -19.32 -0.34 51.11
CA LEU A 162 -20.00 0.84 51.64
C LEU A 162 -21.37 1.03 51.00
N LEU A 163 -21.46 0.94 49.67
CA LEU A 163 -22.72 1.04 48.94
C LEU A 163 -23.69 -0.06 49.37
N TYR A 164 -23.23 -1.30 49.51
CA TYR A 164 -24.04 -2.42 49.98
C TYR A 164 -24.60 -2.16 51.39
N MET A 165 -23.77 -1.70 52.33
CA MET A 165 -24.18 -1.38 53.69
C MET A 165 -25.19 -0.22 53.73
N VAL A 166 -24.98 0.84 52.94
CA VAL A 166 -25.91 1.97 52.84
C VAL A 166 -27.25 1.52 52.27
N ILE A 167 -27.25 0.77 51.16
CA ILE A 167 -28.47 0.26 50.53
C ILE A 167 -29.25 -0.62 51.52
N MET A 168 -28.58 -1.54 52.22
CA MET A 168 -29.19 -2.42 53.22
C MET A 168 -29.76 -1.63 54.41
N HIS A 169 -29.06 -0.61 54.89
CA HIS A 169 -29.54 0.24 55.97
C HIS A 169 -30.80 1.03 55.55
N HIS A 170 -30.77 1.63 54.36
CA HIS A 170 -31.93 2.36 53.81
C HIS A 170 -33.10 1.43 53.55
N TRP A 171 -32.88 0.21 53.04
CA TRP A 171 -33.92 -0.79 52.83
C TRP A 171 -34.55 -1.26 54.16
N LYS A 172 -33.74 -1.49 55.21
CA LYS A 172 -34.24 -1.87 56.53
C LYS A 172 -35.09 -0.76 57.17
N LYS A 173 -34.66 0.51 57.02
CA LYS A 173 -35.42 1.68 57.48
C LYS A 173 -36.72 1.87 56.70
N TYR A 174 -36.70 1.65 55.39
CA TYR A 174 -37.89 1.68 54.55
C TYR A 174 -38.88 0.57 54.91
N LYS A 175 -38.38 -0.65 55.18
CA LYS A 175 -39.20 -1.77 55.64
C LYS A 175 -39.85 -1.50 56.99
N PHE A 176 -39.14 -0.87 57.93
CA PHE A 176 -39.69 -0.53 59.26
C PHE A 176 -40.83 0.49 59.16
N LYS A 177 -40.66 1.56 58.36
CA LYS A 177 -41.74 2.54 58.11
C LYS A 177 -42.97 1.90 57.47
N LYS A 178 -42.78 1.04 56.48
CA LYS A 178 -43.90 0.33 55.85
C LYS A 178 -44.66 -0.56 56.83
N HIS A 179 -43.95 -1.24 57.74
CA HIS A 179 -44.56 -2.06 58.77
C HIS A 179 -45.36 -1.25 59.81
N GLU A 180 -44.97 0.00 60.09
CA GLU A 180 -45.75 0.93 60.92
C GLU A 180 -47.01 1.42 60.19
N GLU A 181 -46.93 1.71 58.89
CA GLU A 181 -48.09 2.11 58.08
C GLU A 181 -49.12 0.96 57.94
N ASP A 182 -48.67 -0.28 57.74
CA ASP A 182 -49.53 -1.46 57.66
C ASP A 182 -50.20 -1.78 59.02
N ASN A 183 -49.54 -1.52 60.16
CA ASN A 183 -50.10 -1.71 61.50
C ASN A 183 -51.07 -0.59 61.94
N ASN A 184 -51.01 0.60 61.31
CA ASN A 184 -51.92 1.73 61.63
C ASN A 184 -53.24 1.66 60.82
N PHE A 185 -53.32 0.78 59.82
CA PHE A 185 -54.50 0.59 58.97
C PHE A 185 -55.40 -0.57 59.43
N GLN A 186 -55.07 -1.22 60.55
CA GLN A 186 -55.81 -2.33 61.15
C GLN A 186 -56.30 -1.97 62.55
#